data_AF-A0A7K4MWH5-F1
#
_entry.id   AF-A0A7K4MWH5-F1
#
_cell.length_a   1.000
_cell.length_b   1.000
_cell.length_c   1.000
_cell.angle_alpha   90.00
_cell.angle_beta   90.00
_cell.angle_gamma   90.00
#
_symmetry.space_group_name_H-M   'P 1'
#
loop_
_entity.id
_entity.type
_entity.pdbx_description
1 polymer ?
#
loop_
_entity_poly.entity_id
_entity_poly.type
_entity_poly.pdbx_seq_one_letter_code
_entity_poly.pdbx_strand_id
1 'polypeptide(L)'
;MKFNSYFKNEKLAKIIMSVLLFLIIMLVAGIFVVKAEDNKTIEFTDMGWPKILDDDKWTTQMLFDTVQACYQGTIRWVVLSHPTLLNQIPTLAAQRQMMEHCFCVMDKIRKENKVEDYRKKVRDPEWGGNIFMLKAMECVNKYKTLPSFFTKIIETPSDNETNKPTVVPEGETEDSKEESPDQKQEESEGSPQTIFQG
;
A
#
# COMPACT_ATOMS: atom_id res chain seq x y z
N MET A 1 6.08 47.42 45.54
CA MET A 1 7.26 47.98 44.82
C MET A 1 7.17 49.51 44.90
N LYS A 2 8.08 50.19 45.61
CA LYS A 2 8.05 51.66 45.80
C LYS A 2 8.66 52.36 44.58
N PHE A 3 7.85 52.66 43.57
CA PHE A 3 8.33 53.36 42.36
C PHE A 3 8.81 54.80 42.62
N ASN A 4 8.35 55.46 43.70
CA ASN A 4 8.67 56.85 43.99
C ASN A 4 10.11 57.13 44.46
N SER A 5 10.89 56.13 44.87
CA SER A 5 12.28 56.37 45.30
C SER A 5 13.29 56.42 44.16
N TYR A 6 12.97 55.83 43.00
CA TYR A 6 13.91 55.74 41.87
C TYR A 6 14.05 57.05 41.08
N PHE A 7 13.05 57.93 41.14
CA PHE A 7 13.06 59.22 40.44
C PHE A 7 13.65 60.39 41.25
N LYS A 8 14.13 60.15 42.48
CA LYS A 8 14.73 61.23 43.32
C LYS A 8 16.08 61.74 42.80
N ASN A 9 16.82 60.89 42.09
CA ASN A 9 18.12 61.25 41.53
C ASN A 9 17.96 61.55 40.05
N GLU A 10 18.06 62.82 39.67
CA GLU A 10 17.85 63.31 38.30
C GLU A 10 18.71 62.57 37.26
N LYS A 11 19.97 62.24 37.63
CA LYS A 11 20.87 61.45 36.77
C LYS A 11 20.38 60.02 36.55
N LEU A 12 19.87 59.34 37.58
CA LEU A 12 19.35 57.97 37.46
C LEU A 12 18.01 57.94 36.71
N ALA A 13 17.15 58.94 36.93
CA ALA A 13 15.90 59.10 36.20
C ALA A 13 16.14 59.27 34.69
N LYS A 14 17.13 60.10 34.30
CA LYS A 14 17.51 60.29 32.89
C LYS A 14 18.05 59.00 32.25
N ILE A 15 18.86 58.22 32.97
CA ILE A 15 19.38 56.94 32.48
C ILE A 15 18.26 55.93 32.27
N ILE A 16 17.34 55.79 33.25
CA ILE A 16 16.20 54.87 33.15
C ILE A 16 15.28 55.25 31.98
N MET A 17 14.98 56.55 31.82
CA MET A 17 14.19 57.04 30.70
C MET A 17 14.87 56.83 29.34
N SER A 18 16.19 56.99 29.27
CA SER A 18 16.96 56.72 28.05
C SER A 18 16.96 55.25 27.68
N VAL A 19 17.09 54.35 28.66
CA VAL A 19 17.04 52.89 28.44
C VAL A 19 15.65 52.46 28.00
N LEU A 20 14.60 52.99 28.62
CA LEU A 20 13.21 52.75 28.21
C LEU A 20 12.95 53.24 26.79
N LEU A 21 13.41 54.45 26.44
CA LEU A 21 13.27 54.98 25.09
C LEU A 21 14.01 54.12 24.07
N PHE A 22 15.22 53.65 24.40
CA PHE A 22 16.00 52.76 23.54
C PHE A 22 15.31 51.40 23.34
N LEU A 23 14.72 50.83 24.40
CA LEU A 23 13.95 49.58 24.30
C LEU A 23 12.69 49.74 23.45
N ILE A 24 12.01 50.89 23.54
CA ILE A 24 10.84 51.20 22.70
C ILE A 24 11.28 51.36 21.24
N ILE A 25 12.40 52.04 20.97
CA ILE A 25 12.94 52.19 19.61
C ILE A 25 13.34 50.82 19.04
N MET A 26 13.95 49.94 19.83
CA MET A 26 14.28 48.56 19.42
C MET A 26 13.04 47.72 19.08
N LEU A 27 11.94 47.93 19.82
CA LEU A 27 10.64 47.29 19.55
C LEU A 27 9.99 47.83 18.26
N VAL A 28 9.99 49.15 18.06
CA VAL A 28 9.37 49.81 16.89
C VAL A 28 10.20 49.61 15.62
N ALA A 29 11.52 49.60 15.72
CA ALA A 29 12.43 49.34 14.60
C ALA A 29 12.44 47.87 14.15
N GLY A 30 11.67 47.00 14.82
CA GLY A 30 11.46 45.62 14.37
C GLY A 30 12.71 44.75 14.41
N ILE A 31 13.72 45.07 15.23
CA ILE A 31 14.97 44.29 15.30
C ILE A 31 14.70 42.88 15.85
N PHE A 32 13.59 42.68 16.56
CA PHE A 32 13.04 41.38 16.91
C PHE A 32 11.84 41.02 16.02
N VAL A 33 12.06 40.86 14.70
CA VAL A 33 11.12 40.08 13.89
C VAL A 33 11.28 38.62 14.33
N VAL A 34 10.46 38.17 15.27
CA VAL A 34 10.24 36.73 15.47
C VAL A 34 9.44 36.28 14.26
N LYS A 35 10.15 35.91 13.19
CA LYS A 35 9.54 35.21 12.06
C LYS A 35 9.04 33.87 12.58
N ALA A 36 7.75 33.80 12.88
CA ALA A 36 7.04 32.54 12.79
C ALA A 36 6.91 32.18 11.30
N GLU A 37 8.00 31.72 10.69
CA GLU A 37 7.91 30.72 9.61
C GLU A 37 7.41 29.47 10.34
N ASP A 38 6.15 29.04 10.22
CA ASP A 38 5.48 28.62 9.00
C ASP A 38 3.95 28.83 9.07
N ASN A 39 3.41 29.80 8.31
CA ASN A 39 2.02 29.80 7.87
C ASN A 39 1.95 29.27 6.43
N LYS A 40 2.36 28.02 6.22
CA LYS A 40 1.96 27.31 5.00
C LYS A 40 0.66 26.58 5.33
N THR A 41 -0.44 27.09 4.79
CA THR A 41 -1.70 26.35 4.73
C THR A 41 -1.40 24.98 4.15
N ILE A 42 -1.51 23.93 4.97
CA ILE A 42 -1.35 22.56 4.52
C ILE A 42 -2.41 22.34 3.45
N GLU A 43 -1.98 22.14 2.21
CA GLU A 43 -2.88 21.78 1.13
C GLU A 43 -3.29 20.31 1.33
N PHE A 44 -4.58 20.03 1.16
CA PHE A 44 -5.13 18.69 1.23
C PHE A 44 -5.58 18.26 -0.17
N THR A 45 -5.46 16.97 -0.44
CA THR A 45 -6.04 16.34 -1.64
C THR A 45 -7.57 16.28 -1.52
N ASP A 46 -8.25 16.04 -2.65
CA ASP A 46 -9.72 15.86 -2.68
C ASP A 46 -10.22 14.75 -1.73
N MET A 47 -9.35 13.82 -1.37
CA MET A 47 -9.62 12.70 -0.45
C MET A 47 -9.25 13.00 1.02
N GLY A 48 -8.86 14.24 1.35
CA GLY A 48 -8.57 14.67 2.72
C GLY A 48 -7.16 14.33 3.22
N TRP A 49 -6.25 13.89 2.35
CA TRP A 49 -4.86 13.60 2.72
C TRP A 49 -3.98 14.84 2.57
N PRO A 50 -3.03 15.09 3.50
CA PRO A 50 -2.09 16.20 3.38
C PRO A 50 -1.18 16.01 2.16
N LYS A 51 -1.01 17.07 1.37
CA LYS A 51 -0.15 17.08 0.20
C LYS A 51 1.30 17.35 0.63
N ILE A 52 2.06 16.27 0.80
CA ILE A 52 3.48 16.32 1.24
C ILE A 52 4.43 16.28 0.04
N LEU A 53 4.07 15.53 -1.01
CA LEU A 53 4.86 15.40 -2.24
C LEU A 53 4.20 16.16 -3.39
N ASP A 54 5.02 16.53 -4.38
CA ASP A 54 4.58 17.12 -5.64
C ASP A 54 3.64 16.18 -6.43
N ASP A 55 2.76 16.74 -7.27
CA ASP A 55 1.72 15.99 -7.99
C ASP A 55 2.27 15.01 -9.04
N ASP A 56 3.48 15.25 -9.52
CA ASP A 56 4.19 14.44 -10.51
C ASP A 56 4.91 13.22 -9.90
N LYS A 57 4.92 13.13 -8.55
CA LYS A 57 5.58 12.04 -7.81
C LYS A 57 4.61 10.97 -7.37
N TRP A 58 5.11 9.74 -7.34
CA TRP A 58 4.38 8.60 -6.78
C TRP A 58 4.28 8.75 -5.27
N THR A 59 3.12 9.17 -4.78
CA THR A 59 2.87 9.28 -3.34
C THR A 59 2.80 7.90 -2.70
N THR A 60 3.24 7.79 -1.43
CA THR A 60 3.15 6.53 -0.69
C THR A 60 1.72 6.00 -0.60
N GLN A 61 0.74 6.90 -0.51
CA GLN A 61 -0.68 6.53 -0.55
C GLN A 61 -1.03 5.83 -1.88
N MET A 62 -0.67 6.42 -3.02
CA MET A 62 -0.95 5.83 -4.33
C MET A 62 -0.26 4.48 -4.50
N LEU A 63 0.98 4.36 -4.01
CA LEU A 63 1.71 3.08 -4.02
C LEU A 63 0.99 2.04 -3.17
N PHE A 64 0.58 2.40 -1.96
CA PHE A 64 -0.16 1.52 -1.06
C PHE A 64 -1.48 1.05 -1.67
N ASP A 65 -2.30 1.98 -2.15
CA ASP A 65 -3.60 1.69 -2.77
C ASP A 65 -3.44 0.79 -4.00
N THR A 66 -2.42 1.05 -4.83
CA THR A 66 -2.14 0.26 -6.03
C THR A 66 -1.65 -1.14 -5.71
N VAL A 67 -0.72 -1.28 -4.76
CA VAL A 67 -0.22 -2.59 -4.31
C VAL A 67 -1.36 -3.38 -3.68
N GLN A 68 -2.21 -2.73 -2.89
CA GLN A 68 -3.35 -3.39 -2.26
C GLN A 68 -4.38 -3.87 -3.29
N ALA A 69 -4.63 -3.09 -4.35
CA ALA A 69 -5.46 -3.51 -5.47
C ALA A 69 -4.89 -4.73 -6.20
N CYS A 70 -3.57 -4.73 -6.48
CA CYS A 70 -2.88 -5.90 -7.03
C CYS A 70 -3.03 -7.13 -6.11
N TYR A 71 -2.88 -6.95 -4.81
CA TYR A 71 -2.96 -8.04 -3.85
C TYR A 71 -4.36 -8.67 -3.82
N GLN A 72 -5.42 -7.85 -3.81
CA GLN A 72 -6.80 -8.34 -3.91
C GLN A 72 -7.06 -9.05 -5.25
N GLY A 73 -6.52 -8.52 -6.35
CA GLY A 73 -6.54 -9.18 -7.65
C GLY A 73 -5.83 -10.53 -7.64
N THR A 74 -4.70 -10.62 -6.95
CA THR A 74 -3.90 -11.85 -6.82
C THR A 74 -4.64 -12.90 -6.00
N ILE A 75 -5.28 -12.53 -4.89
CA ILE A 75 -6.14 -13.44 -4.13
C ILE A 75 -7.23 -14.01 -5.03
N ARG A 76 -7.93 -13.14 -5.76
CA ARG A 76 -8.98 -13.57 -6.69
C ARG A 76 -8.43 -14.51 -7.76
N TRP A 77 -7.27 -14.19 -8.32
CA TRP A 77 -6.63 -15.02 -9.34
C TRP A 77 -6.24 -16.41 -8.83
N VAL A 78 -5.69 -16.48 -7.61
CA VAL A 78 -5.31 -17.74 -6.96
C VAL A 78 -6.54 -18.58 -6.66
N VAL A 79 -7.60 -18.01 -6.09
CA VAL A 79 -8.85 -18.74 -5.78
C VAL A 79 -9.53 -19.25 -7.05
N LEU A 80 -9.52 -18.47 -8.14
CA LEU A 80 -10.05 -18.93 -9.44
C LEU A 80 -9.23 -20.08 -10.03
N SER A 81 -7.91 -20.10 -9.78
CA SER A 81 -7.02 -21.16 -10.25
C SER A 81 -7.08 -22.42 -9.38
N HIS A 82 -7.42 -22.25 -8.09
CA HIS A 82 -7.51 -23.33 -7.10
C HIS A 82 -8.78 -23.16 -6.25
N PRO A 83 -9.96 -23.62 -6.73
CA PRO A 83 -11.24 -23.41 -6.05
C PRO A 83 -11.34 -24.03 -4.65
N THR A 84 -10.52 -25.04 -4.35
CA THR A 84 -10.43 -25.68 -3.01
C THR A 84 -10.03 -24.71 -1.90
N LEU A 85 -9.47 -23.56 -2.29
CA LEU A 85 -8.95 -22.57 -1.40
C LEU A 85 -9.91 -21.40 -1.14
N LEU A 86 -11.13 -21.50 -1.68
CA LEU A 86 -12.20 -20.56 -1.43
C LEU A 86 -12.55 -20.54 0.07
N ASN A 87 -12.75 -19.35 0.63
CA ASN A 87 -12.96 -19.08 2.07
C ASN A 87 -11.80 -19.44 3.01
N GLN A 88 -10.62 -19.77 2.49
CA GLN A 88 -9.44 -19.94 3.33
C GLN A 88 -8.61 -18.65 3.37
N ILE A 89 -7.95 -18.40 4.50
CA ILE A 89 -7.06 -17.25 4.64
C ILE A 89 -5.66 -17.68 4.18
N PRO A 90 -5.00 -16.94 3.27
CA PRO A 90 -3.64 -17.26 2.85
C PRO A 90 -2.68 -17.28 4.05
N THR A 91 -1.74 -18.22 4.11
CA THR A 91 -0.66 -18.23 5.13
C THR A 91 0.15 -16.96 5.08
N LEU A 92 0.80 -16.60 6.19
CA LEU A 92 1.77 -15.49 6.20
C LEU A 92 2.85 -15.63 5.10
N ALA A 93 3.29 -16.86 4.81
CA ALA A 93 4.21 -17.15 3.72
C ALA A 93 3.61 -16.84 2.34
N ALA A 94 2.39 -17.31 2.07
CA ALA A 94 1.65 -17.00 0.85
C ALA A 94 1.38 -15.50 0.70
N GLN A 95 0.92 -14.83 1.77
CA GLN A 95 0.67 -13.39 1.80
C GLN A 95 1.94 -12.62 1.44
N ARG A 96 3.10 -13.04 1.97
CA ARG A 96 4.39 -12.44 1.62
C ARG A 96 4.74 -12.64 0.14
N GLN A 97 4.58 -13.84 -0.40
CA GLN A 97 4.81 -14.08 -1.84
C GLN A 97 3.89 -13.24 -2.73
N MET A 98 2.62 -13.08 -2.33
CA MET A 98 1.65 -12.22 -3.01
C MET A 98 2.06 -10.75 -2.97
N MET A 99 2.56 -10.26 -1.83
CA MET A 99 3.08 -8.90 -1.72
C MET A 99 4.35 -8.69 -2.56
N GLU A 100 5.29 -9.64 -2.54
CA GLU A 100 6.51 -9.60 -3.36
C GLU A 100 6.17 -9.56 -4.86
N HIS A 101 5.18 -10.34 -5.29
CA HIS A 101 4.64 -10.28 -6.64
C HIS A 101 4.07 -8.88 -6.97
N CYS A 102 3.26 -8.32 -6.07
CA CYS A 102 2.67 -7.01 -6.29
C CYS A 102 3.68 -5.86 -6.28
N PHE A 103 4.79 -5.98 -5.55
CA PHE A 103 5.90 -5.04 -5.67
C PHE A 103 6.54 -5.09 -7.06
N CYS A 104 6.74 -6.29 -7.63
CA CYS A 104 7.23 -6.43 -9.01
C CYS A 104 6.28 -5.77 -10.02
N VAL A 105 4.97 -6.00 -9.89
CA VAL A 105 3.94 -5.40 -10.77
C VAL A 105 3.94 -3.87 -10.63
N MET A 106 3.94 -3.36 -9.41
CA MET A 106 3.98 -1.93 -9.11
C MET A 106 5.20 -1.27 -9.74
N ASP A 107 6.39 -1.83 -9.57
CA ASP A 107 7.63 -1.24 -10.10
C ASP A 107 7.65 -1.21 -11.64
N LYS A 108 7.07 -2.23 -12.29
CA LYS A 108 6.87 -2.20 -13.75
C LYS A 108 5.90 -1.10 -14.18
N ILE A 109 4.76 -0.98 -13.51
CA ILE A 109 3.77 0.06 -13.80
C ILE A 109 4.39 1.45 -13.65
N ARG A 110 5.17 1.67 -12.58
CA ARG A 110 5.87 2.95 -12.31
C ARG A 110 6.94 3.26 -13.34
N LYS A 111 7.64 2.23 -13.81
CA LYS A 111 8.67 2.39 -14.84
C LYS A 111 8.08 2.79 -16.19
N GLU A 112 6.89 2.31 -16.51
CA GLU A 112 6.26 2.50 -17.83
C GLU A 112 5.23 3.64 -17.88
N ASN A 113 4.71 4.08 -16.74
CA ASN A 113 3.67 5.12 -16.67
C ASN A 113 4.10 6.30 -15.81
N LYS A 114 3.89 7.51 -16.35
CA LYS A 114 3.95 8.74 -15.55
C LYS A 114 2.77 8.79 -14.58
N VAL A 115 2.97 9.45 -13.44
CA VAL A 115 1.97 9.55 -12.36
C VAL A 115 0.65 10.16 -12.84
N GLU A 116 0.73 11.23 -13.64
CA GLU A 116 -0.46 11.91 -14.18
C GLU A 116 -1.27 11.01 -15.12
N ASP A 117 -0.58 10.29 -16.01
CA ASP A 117 -1.22 9.36 -16.95
C ASP A 117 -1.85 8.19 -16.20
N TYR A 118 -1.13 7.64 -15.22
CA TYR A 118 -1.63 6.58 -14.36
C TYR A 118 -2.90 7.01 -13.62
N ARG A 119 -2.92 8.20 -12.99
CA ARG A 119 -4.06 8.71 -12.21
C ARG A 119 -5.34 8.86 -13.06
N LYS A 120 -5.18 9.15 -14.36
CA LYS A 120 -6.30 9.24 -15.32
C LYS A 120 -6.74 7.85 -15.77
N LYS A 121 -5.79 7.00 -16.17
CA LYS A 121 -6.06 5.68 -16.78
C LYS A 121 -6.49 4.62 -15.77
N VAL A 122 -6.03 4.66 -14.52
CA VAL A 122 -6.37 3.66 -13.49
C VAL A 122 -7.87 3.63 -13.17
N ARG A 123 -8.61 4.70 -13.48
CA ARG A 123 -10.07 4.77 -13.33
C ARG A 123 -10.82 3.97 -14.39
N ASP A 124 -10.15 3.66 -15.50
CA ASP A 124 -10.68 2.79 -16.54
C ASP A 124 -10.44 1.32 -16.12
N PRO A 125 -11.51 0.55 -15.85
CA PRO A 125 -11.38 -0.83 -15.41
C PRO A 125 -10.79 -1.75 -16.48
N GLU A 126 -10.99 -1.47 -17.77
CA GLU A 126 -10.46 -2.28 -18.86
C GLU A 126 -8.95 -2.09 -18.97
N TRP A 127 -8.50 -0.82 -18.97
CA TRP A 127 -7.07 -0.51 -18.95
C TRP A 127 -6.39 -1.08 -17.71
N GLY A 128 -6.99 -0.88 -16.53
CA GLY A 128 -6.48 -1.39 -15.25
C GLY A 128 -6.38 -2.91 -15.24
N GLY A 129 -7.44 -3.62 -15.61
CA GLY A 129 -7.43 -5.09 -15.67
C GLY A 129 -6.34 -5.63 -16.60
N ASN A 130 -6.25 -5.06 -17.81
CA ASN A 130 -5.28 -5.51 -18.82
C ASN A 130 -3.84 -5.22 -18.41
N ILE A 131 -3.53 -4.00 -17.94
CA ILE A 131 -2.14 -3.66 -17.59
C ILE A 131 -1.67 -4.45 -16.37
N PHE A 132 -2.51 -4.62 -15.34
CA PHE A 132 -2.14 -5.40 -14.16
C PHE A 132 -1.97 -6.86 -14.51
N MET A 133 -2.86 -7.46 -15.30
CA MET A 133 -2.74 -8.86 -15.72
C MET A 133 -1.48 -9.10 -16.57
N LEU A 134 -1.21 -8.23 -17.56
CA LEU A 134 -0.01 -8.32 -18.39
C LEU A 134 1.26 -8.24 -17.54
N LYS A 135 1.35 -7.26 -16.63
CA LYS A 135 2.51 -7.09 -15.76
C LYS A 135 2.64 -8.18 -14.70
N ALA A 136 1.52 -8.70 -14.19
CA ALA A 136 1.51 -9.86 -13.31
C ALA A 136 2.10 -11.08 -14.01
N MET A 137 1.63 -11.41 -15.22
CA MET A 137 2.16 -12.54 -15.99
C MET A 137 3.65 -12.35 -16.33
N GLU A 138 4.09 -11.14 -16.68
CA GLU A 138 5.52 -10.84 -16.85
C GLU A 138 6.32 -11.09 -15.56
N CYS A 139 5.78 -10.73 -14.40
CA CYS A 139 6.42 -10.96 -13.09
C CYS A 139 6.50 -12.45 -12.73
N VAL A 140 5.47 -13.25 -13.02
CA VAL A 140 5.52 -14.70 -12.81
C VAL A 140 6.51 -15.35 -13.76
N ASN A 141 6.45 -15.04 -15.05
CA ASN A 141 7.24 -15.73 -16.06
C ASN A 141 8.73 -15.37 -15.99
N LYS A 142 9.07 -14.08 -15.85
CA LYS A 142 10.45 -13.59 -15.88
C LYS A 142 11.14 -13.65 -14.52
N TYR A 143 10.43 -13.28 -13.45
CA TYR A 143 10.99 -13.14 -12.11
C TYR A 143 10.58 -14.26 -11.16
N LYS A 144 9.80 -15.24 -11.65
CA LYS A 144 9.36 -16.43 -10.89
C LYS A 144 8.68 -16.06 -9.57
N THR A 145 7.94 -14.96 -9.59
CA THR A 145 7.09 -14.56 -8.45
C THR A 145 5.90 -15.52 -8.30
N LEU A 146 5.35 -15.63 -7.09
CA LEU A 146 4.31 -16.61 -6.72
C LEU A 146 4.69 -18.09 -6.97
N PRO A 147 5.89 -18.53 -6.53
CA PRO A 147 6.36 -19.88 -6.82
C PRO A 147 5.44 -20.96 -6.26
N SER A 148 4.84 -20.77 -5.08
CA SER A 148 3.92 -21.77 -4.48
C SER A 148 2.62 -21.98 -5.26
N PHE A 149 2.21 -21.01 -6.09
CA PHE A 149 0.92 -21.05 -6.78
C PHE A 149 1.03 -21.41 -8.27
N PHE A 150 2.16 -21.10 -8.91
CA PHE A 150 2.27 -21.10 -10.37
C PHE A 150 3.51 -21.84 -10.91
N THR A 151 4.02 -22.85 -10.20
CA THR A 151 5.10 -23.74 -10.71
C THR A 151 4.79 -24.32 -12.09
N LYS A 152 3.56 -24.76 -12.35
CA LYS A 152 3.17 -25.34 -13.65
C LYS A 152 3.16 -24.35 -14.82
N ILE A 153 2.92 -23.06 -14.58
CA ILE A 153 3.00 -22.02 -15.62
C ILE A 153 4.47 -21.74 -15.99
N ILE A 154 5.37 -21.88 -15.03
CA ILE A 154 6.81 -21.64 -15.20
C ILE A 154 7.49 -22.75 -16.01
N GLU A 155 6.96 -23.97 -15.94
CA GLU A 155 7.49 -25.18 -16.61
C GLU A 155 6.92 -25.41 -18.02
N THR A 156 5.93 -24.62 -18.46
CA THR A 156 5.47 -24.63 -19.85
C THR A 156 6.24 -23.56 -20.63
N PRO A 157 7.34 -23.90 -21.33
CA PRO A 157 7.81 -23.04 -22.40
C PRO A 157 6.69 -22.92 -23.44
N SER A 158 6.54 -21.70 -23.97
CA SER A 158 5.67 -21.41 -25.11
C SER A 158 6.24 -22.08 -26.35
N ASP A 159 6.05 -23.39 -26.46
CA ASP A 159 6.36 -24.15 -27.67
C ASP A 159 5.16 -24.02 -28.61
N ASN A 160 5.14 -22.92 -29.36
CA ASN A 160 4.38 -22.85 -30.61
C ASN A 160 5.02 -23.84 -31.59
N GLU A 161 4.48 -25.06 -31.69
CA GLU A 161 4.48 -25.86 -32.94
C GLU A 161 3.57 -27.11 -32.85
N THR A 162 2.45 -27.07 -33.59
CA THR A 162 1.98 -28.16 -34.47
C THR A 162 1.43 -29.49 -33.88
N ASN A 163 0.09 -29.61 -33.92
CA ASN A 163 -0.73 -30.79 -34.27
C ASN A 163 -0.47 -32.19 -33.64
N LYS A 164 -1.36 -32.65 -32.73
CA LYS A 164 -2.35 -33.73 -32.94
C LYS A 164 -3.13 -34.07 -31.65
N PRO A 165 -4.44 -34.41 -31.71
CA PRO A 165 -5.17 -35.00 -30.59
C PRO A 165 -4.97 -36.54 -30.52
N THR A 166 -5.53 -37.18 -29.48
CA THR A 166 -5.60 -38.64 -29.18
C THR A 166 -4.49 -39.06 -28.18
N VAL A 167 -4.74 -39.64 -27.00
CA VAL A 167 -5.65 -40.73 -26.57
C VAL A 167 -5.94 -40.61 -25.05
N VAL A 168 -7.20 -40.79 -24.66
CA VAL A 168 -7.65 -41.07 -23.28
C VAL A 168 -7.45 -42.57 -22.97
N PRO A 169 -6.94 -42.99 -21.81
CA PRO A 169 -7.21 -44.31 -21.29
C PRO A 169 -8.32 -44.26 -20.23
N GLU A 170 -9.48 -44.82 -20.60
CA GLU A 170 -10.46 -45.36 -19.65
C GLU A 170 -9.84 -46.52 -18.86
N GLY A 171 -10.16 -46.59 -17.58
CA GLY A 171 -9.87 -47.71 -16.69
C GLY A 171 -10.88 -47.68 -15.56
N GLU A 172 -11.95 -48.44 -15.73
CA GLU A 172 -13.04 -48.67 -14.78
C GLU A 172 -12.63 -49.65 -13.65
N THR A 173 -13.61 -49.85 -12.75
CA THR A 173 -13.82 -50.90 -11.73
C THR A 173 -13.39 -50.55 -10.30
N GLU A 174 -14.35 -50.12 -9.47
CA GLU A 174 -15.24 -50.93 -8.59
C GLU A 174 -14.53 -51.27 -7.27
N ASP A 175 -15.09 -51.29 -6.08
CA ASP A 175 -16.36 -50.93 -5.45
C ASP A 175 -16.11 -51.32 -3.96
N SER A 176 -16.72 -50.67 -2.97
CA SER A 176 -17.04 -51.24 -1.63
C SER A 176 -17.36 -50.15 -0.59
N LYS A 177 -18.67 -49.98 -0.37
CA LYS A 177 -19.41 -49.92 0.92
C LYS A 177 -18.90 -49.02 2.07
N GLU A 178 -19.64 -47.99 2.50
CA GLU A 178 -20.81 -48.05 3.43
C GLU A 178 -20.33 -48.42 4.86
N GLU A 179 -20.27 -47.52 5.85
CA GLU A 179 -21.39 -47.05 6.68
C GLU A 179 -21.03 -45.78 7.50
N SER A 180 -21.96 -44.84 7.59
CA SER A 180 -22.24 -43.97 8.76
C SER A 180 -23.31 -44.69 9.62
N PRO A 181 -23.64 -44.36 10.89
CA PRO A 181 -23.40 -43.11 11.63
C PRO A 181 -23.01 -43.30 13.13
N ASP A 182 -22.56 -42.24 13.83
CA ASP A 182 -23.30 -41.74 14.99
C ASP A 182 -22.78 -40.40 15.51
N GLN A 183 -23.75 -39.59 15.93
CA GLN A 183 -23.66 -38.20 16.30
C GLN A 183 -23.45 -38.09 17.81
N LYS A 184 -22.39 -37.40 18.26
CA LYS A 184 -22.38 -36.75 19.58
C LYS A 184 -21.84 -35.33 19.47
N GLN A 185 -22.71 -34.38 19.79
CA GLN A 185 -22.39 -33.00 20.10
C GLN A 185 -21.49 -32.93 21.33
N GLU A 186 -20.44 -32.13 21.25
CA GLU A 186 -20.02 -31.28 22.35
C GLU A 186 -19.50 -29.96 21.77
N GLU A 187 -20.20 -28.88 22.09
CA GLU A 187 -19.78 -27.50 21.88
C GLU A 187 -18.56 -27.19 22.76
N SER A 188 -17.52 -26.59 22.20
CA SER A 188 -16.78 -25.53 22.91
C SER A 188 -15.83 -24.78 21.95
N GLU A 189 -16.22 -23.53 21.69
CA GLU A 189 -15.46 -22.33 21.36
C GLU A 189 -14.02 -22.44 20.84
N GLY A 190 -13.81 -21.89 19.64
CA GLY A 190 -12.50 -21.50 19.12
C GLY A 190 -12.27 -21.97 17.68
N SER A 191 -12.92 -21.31 16.71
CA SER A 191 -12.76 -21.62 15.28
C SER A 191 -11.27 -21.69 14.89
N PRO A 192 -10.74 -22.85 14.47
CA PRO A 192 -9.43 -22.93 13.87
C PRO A 192 -9.57 -22.32 12.47
N GLN A 193 -8.98 -21.14 12.26
CA GLN A 193 -8.85 -20.60 10.92
C GLN A 193 -8.09 -21.62 10.07
N THR A 194 -8.74 -22.13 9.03
CA THR A 194 -8.13 -23.06 8.07
C THR A 194 -7.13 -22.27 7.23
N ILE A 195 -5.86 -22.45 7.60
CA ILE A 195 -4.68 -21.84 7.00
C ILE A 195 -4.35 -22.60 5.71
N PHE A 196 -4.22 -21.87 4.60
CA PHE A 196 -3.72 -22.38 3.32
C PHE A 196 -2.33 -23.02 3.45
N GLN A 197 -2.20 -24.33 3.34
CA GLN A 197 -0.88 -24.95 3.20
C GLN A 197 -0.49 -24.97 1.72
N GLY A 198 0.34 -24.00 1.34
CA GLY A 198 1.04 -23.92 0.05
C GLY A 198 2.47 -23.45 0.24
#